data_AF-A0A5E7ETK8-F1
#
_entry.id   AF-A0A5E7ETK8-F1
#
_cell.length_a   1.000
_cell.length_b   1.000
_cell.length_c   1.000
_cell.angle_alpha   90.00
_cell.angle_beta   90.00
_cell.angle_gamma   90.00
#
_symmetry.space_group_name_H-M   'P 1'
#
loop_
_entity.id
_entity.type
_entity.pdbx_description
1 polymer ?
#
loop_
_entity_poly.entity_id
_entity_poly.type
_entity_poly.pdbx_seq_one_letter_code
_entity_poly.pdbx_strand_id
1 'polypeptide(L)' 'MGDLDEKIAAGEPLMQQALQALRRYNEAQGVKSAEEVECLRLEAEALMTAMSEYVSRSLGGPVRTLH' A
#
# COMPACT_ATOMS: atom_id res chain seq x y z
N MET A 1 -17.01 15.05 -13.30
CA MET A 1 -16.84 14.12 -12.16
C MET A 1 -16.83 12.73 -12.75
N GLY A 2 -15.67 12.10 -12.95
CA GLY A 2 -15.58 10.78 -13.60
C GLY A 2 -14.24 10.11 -13.33
N ASP A 3 -13.14 10.71 -13.80
CA ASP A 3 -11.82 10.09 -13.72
C ASP A 3 -11.26 9.88 -12.31
N LEU A 4 -11.53 10.80 -11.37
CA LEU A 4 -10.97 10.70 -10.02
C LEU A 4 -11.65 9.59 -9.21
N ASP A 5 -12.96 9.41 -9.37
CA ASP A 5 -13.76 8.43 -8.63
C ASP A 5 -13.44 7.01 -9.10
N GLU A 6 -13.28 6.80 -10.41
CA GLU A 6 -12.82 5.52 -10.98
C GLU A 6 -11.41 5.16 -10.52
N LYS A 7 -10.50 6.13 -10.41
CA LYS A 7 -9.13 5.90 -9.91
C LYS A 7 -9.10 5.62 -8.41
N ILE A 8 -10.02 6.21 -7.65
CA ILE A 8 -10.17 5.89 -6.22
C ILE A 8 -10.74 4.48 -6.07
N ALA A 9 -11.78 4.13 -6.83
CA ALA A 9 -12.39 2.79 -6.82
C ALA A 9 -11.40 1.70 -7.26
N ALA A 10 -10.55 1.98 -8.24
CA ALA A 10 -9.51 1.05 -8.69
C ALA A 10 -8.31 0.96 -7.72
N GLY A 11 -8.07 1.99 -6.91
CA GLY A 11 -7.08 2.00 -5.82
C GLY A 11 -7.57 1.37 -4.51
N GLU A 12 -8.89 1.30 -4.31
CA GLU A 12 -9.54 0.70 -3.14
C GLU A 12 -9.08 -0.75 -2.84
N PRO A 13 -8.97 -1.68 -3.81
CA PRO A 13 -8.46 -3.02 -3.54
C PRO A 13 -6.98 -3.03 -3.12
N LEU A 14 -6.18 -2.09 -3.62
CA LEU A 14 -4.77 -1.97 -3.26
C LEU A 14 -4.62 -1.40 -1.83
N MET A 15 -5.46 -0.43 -1.48
CA MET A 15 -5.55 0.12 -0.13
C MET A 15 -6.02 -0.93 0.88
N GLN A 16 -7.02 -1.74 0.54
CA GLN A 16 -7.49 -2.87 1.35
C GLN A 16 -6.39 -3.89 1.59
N GLN A 17 -5.60 -4.23 0.57
CA GLN A 17 -4.47 -5.16 0.71
C GLN A 17 -3.37 -4.62 1.63
N ALA A 18 -2.99 -3.34 1.47
CA ALA A 18 -2.01 -2.70 2.34
C ALA A 18 -2.47 -2.66 3.80
N LEU A 19 -3.74 -2.33 4.06
CA LEU A 19 -4.33 -2.34 5.40
C LEU A 19 -4.38 -3.75 6.01
N GLN A 20 -4.74 -4.76 5.23
CA GLN A 20 -4.73 -6.15 5.70
C GLN A 20 -3.31 -6.65 6.01
N ALA A 21 -2.32 -6.30 5.20
CA ALA A 21 -0.92 -6.68 5.47
C ALA A 21 -0.39 -6.00 6.74
N LEU A 22 -0.68 -4.71 6.93
CA LEU A 22 -0.38 -4.00 8.18
C LEU A 22 -1.06 -4.63 9.40
N ARG A 23 -2.33 -5.03 9.26
CA ARG A 23 -3.06 -5.68 10.34
C ARG A 23 -2.42 -7.03 10.69
N ARG A 24 -2.11 -7.86 9.69
CA ARG A 24 -1.41 -9.14 9.90
C ARG A 24 -0.05 -8.95 10.57
N TYR A 25 0.71 -7.93 10.17
CA TYR A 25 1.97 -7.57 10.82
C TYR A 25 1.78 -7.18 12.29
N ASN A 26 0.77 -6.35 12.61
CA ASN A 26 0.47 -5.97 13.99
C ASN A 26 -0.05 -7.14 14.83
N GLU A 27 -0.89 -8.02 14.28
CA GLU A 27 -1.37 -9.22 14.96
C GLU A 27 -0.24 -10.24 15.17
N ALA A 28 0.75 -10.27 14.28
CA ALA A 28 1.93 -11.11 14.41
C ALA A 28 2.96 -10.57 15.43
N GLN A 29 3.03 -9.25 15.62
CA GLN A 29 3.91 -8.64 16.62
C GLN A 29 3.56 -9.14 18.02
N GLY A 30 4.51 -9.84 18.65
CA GLY A 30 4.35 -10.39 20.00
C GLY A 30 3.67 -11.76 20.07
N VAL A 31 3.21 -12.31 18.94
CA VAL A 31 2.64 -13.67 18.86
C VAL A 31 3.55 -14.59 18.05
N LYS A 32 4.06 -14.12 16.91
CA LYS A 32 4.88 -14.89 15.98
C LYS A 32 6.38 -14.66 16.20
N SER A 33 7.19 -15.56 15.64
CA SER A 33 8.64 -15.43 15.61
C SER A 33 9.09 -14.22 14.79
N ALA A 34 10.27 -13.69 15.12
CA ALA A 34 10.83 -12.51 14.46
C ALA A 34 10.95 -12.65 12.93
N GLU A 35 11.29 -13.85 12.43
CA GLU A 35 11.32 -14.12 10.98
C GLU A 35 9.96 -13.96 10.30
N GLU A 36 8.88 -14.47 10.90
CA GLU A 36 7.54 -14.32 10.33
C GLU A 36 7.05 -12.86 10.39
N VAL A 37 7.39 -12.15 11.47
CA VAL A 37 7.07 -10.73 11.63
C VAL A 37 7.82 -9.89 10.59
N GLU A 38 9.10 -10.18 10.31
CA GLU A 38 9.89 -9.55 9.25
C GLU A 38 9.31 -9.84 7.87
N CYS A 39 8.91 -11.08 7.57
CA CYS A 39 8.25 -11.40 6.30
C CYS A 39 6.95 -10.59 6.10
N LEU A 40 6.13 -10.47 7.15
CA LEU A 40 4.91 -9.66 7.11
C LEU A 40 5.21 -8.15 7.00
N ARG A 41 6.30 -7.69 7.60
CA ARG A 41 6.78 -6.31 7.47
C ARG A 41 7.14 -5.99 6.02
N LEU A 42 7.91 -6.86 5.38
CA LEU A 42 8.33 -6.71 3.99
C LEU A 42 7.12 -6.76 3.04
N GLU A 43 6.14 -7.62 3.30
CA GLU A 43 4.89 -7.67 2.52
C GLU A 43 4.12 -6.35 2.63
N ALA A 44 3.96 -5.83 3.86
CA ALA A 44 3.29 -4.55 4.08
C ALA A 44 4.05 -3.37 3.41
N GLU A 45 5.38 -3.36 3.49
CA GLU A 45 6.24 -2.34 2.87
C GLU A 45 6.15 -2.36 1.33
N ALA A 46 6.12 -3.55 0.73
CA ALA A 46 5.93 -3.71 -0.71
C ALA A 46 4.55 -3.20 -1.16
N LEU A 47 3.49 -3.53 -0.42
CA LEU A 47 2.12 -3.08 -0.72
C LEU A 47 1.95 -1.56 -0.54
N MET A 48 2.58 -0.97 0.47
CA MET A 48 2.59 0.50 0.63
C MET A 48 3.31 1.20 -0.52
N THR A 49 4.45 0.65 -0.95
CA THR A 49 5.19 1.18 -2.11
C THR A 49 4.33 1.12 -3.36
N ALA A 50 3.72 -0.03 -3.65
CA ALA A 50 2.82 -0.20 -4.79
C ALA A 50 1.63 0.77 -4.75
N MET A 51 1.04 0.98 -3.57
CA MET A 51 -0.04 1.96 -3.37
C MET A 51 0.43 3.40 -3.60
N SER A 52 1.60 3.76 -3.09
CA SER A 52 2.20 5.08 -3.31
C SER A 52 2.47 5.34 -4.79
N GLU A 53 3.01 4.34 -5.50
CA GLU A 53 3.20 4.42 -6.96
C GLU A 53 1.87 4.51 -7.70
N TYR A 54 0.85 3.74 -7.29
CA TYR A 54 -0.47 3.78 -7.90
C TYR A 54 -1.13 5.15 -7.72
N VAL A 55 -1.10 5.71 -6.51
CA VAL A 55 -1.60 7.05 -6.20
C VAL A 55 -0.81 8.11 -6.96
N SER A 56 0.51 8.00 -7.01
CA SER A 56 1.36 8.94 -7.74
C SER A 56 1.08 8.92 -9.25
N ARG A 57 0.92 7.74 -9.85
CA ARG A 57 0.63 7.58 -11.29
C ARG A 57 -0.82 7.90 -11.66
N SER A 58 -1.76 7.55 -10.78
CA SER A 58 -3.20 7.68 -11.05
C SER A 58 -3.72 9.05 -10.63
N LEU A 59 -3.38 9.51 -9.43
CA LEU A 59 -3.86 10.76 -8.83
C LEU A 59 -2.88 11.92 -9.02
N GLY A 60 -1.62 11.66 -9.37
CA GLY A 60 -0.66 12.68 -9.79
C GLY A 60 -0.79 13.00 -11.28
N GLY A 61 -1.15 14.25 -11.60
CA GLY A 61 -0.71 14.87 -12.86
C GLY A 61 0.83 14.92 -12.92
N PRO A 62 1.43 15.18 -14.10
CA PRO A 62 2.83 14.86 -14.40
C PRO A 62 3.76 15.22 -13.25
N VAL A 63 4.45 14.21 -12.74
CA VAL A 63 5.51 14.34 -11.74
C VAL A 63 6.54 15.30 -12.33
N ARG A 64 6.47 16.58 -11.95
CA ARG A 64 7.64 17.46 -12.02
C ARG A 64 8.58 16.91 -10.97
N THR A 65 9.44 15.98 -11.39
CA THR A 65 10.69 15.69 -10.71
C THR A 65 11.43 17.01 -10.63
N LEU A 66 11.41 17.66 -9.47
CA LEU A 66 12.34 18.73 -9.15
C LEU A 66 13.69 18.05 -8.92
N HIS A 67 14.49 17.99 -9.99
CA HIS A 67 15.93 17.79 -9.94
C HIS A 67 16.62 19.15 -9.86
#